data_AF-F6ENW8-F1
#
_entry.id   AF-F6ENW8-F1
#
_cell.length_a   1.000
_cell.length_b   1.000
_cell.length_c   1.000
_cell.angle_alpha   90.00
_cell.angle_beta   90.00
_cell.angle_gamma   90.00
#
_symmetry.space_group_name_H-M   'P 1'
#
loop_
_entity.id
_entity.type
_entity.pdbx_description
1 polymer ?
#
loop_
_entity_poly.entity_id
_entity_poly.type
_entity_poly.pdbx_seq_one_letter_code
_entity_poly.pdbx_strand_id
1 'polypeptide(L)' 'MFGDRLGTVSGSARSNDEIIRLAQTKDEFTVHVVEVCRTCSWNHLVQSYVLGEAPPRRSRSTRTRRSARTASE' A
#
# COMPACT_ATOMS: atom_id res chain seq x y z
N MET A 1 8.28 6.68 -2.56
CA MET A 1 7.00 6.02 -2.93
C MET A 1 7.24 4.55 -3.18
N PHE A 2 6.30 3.68 -2.84
CA PHE A 2 6.41 2.22 -3.03
C PHE A 2 5.08 1.67 -3.52
N GLY A 3 5.14 0.77 -4.51
CA GLY A 3 3.98 0.07 -5.06
C GLY A 3 4.41 -0.82 -6.22
N ASP A 4 3.90 -2.05 -6.29
CA ASP A 4 4.32 -3.04 -7.29
C ASP A 4 4.05 -2.59 -8.74
N ARG A 5 3.15 -1.61 -8.93
CA ARG A 5 2.77 -1.05 -10.24
C ARG A 5 3.43 0.30 -10.57
N LEU A 6 4.33 0.79 -9.71
CA LEU A 6 5.05 2.06 -9.92
C LEU A 6 6.28 1.93 -10.84
N GLY A 7 6.78 0.73 -11.10
CA GLY A 7 7.98 0.51 -11.93
C GLY A 7 9.20 1.28 -11.40
N THR A 8 9.96 1.91 -12.30
CA THR A 8 11.21 2.67 -12.00
C THR A 8 11.00 3.89 -11.09
N VAL A 9 9.75 4.31 -10.85
CA VAL A 9 9.41 5.47 -10.02
C VAL A 9 9.40 5.09 -8.52
N SER A 10 9.39 3.80 -8.22
CA SER A 10 9.50 3.28 -6.85
C SER A 10 10.85 3.67 -6.23
N GLY A 11 10.84 4.10 -4.97
CA GLY A 11 12.03 4.52 -4.22
C GLY A 11 12.54 5.94 -4.50
N SER A 12 11.90 6.71 -5.39
CA SER A 12 12.28 8.11 -5.64
C SER A 12 11.64 9.07 -4.62
N ALA A 13 12.38 10.12 -4.24
CA ALA A 13 11.82 11.32 -3.60
C ALA A 13 11.24 12.24 -4.69
N ARG A 14 9.96 12.61 -4.58
CA ARG A 14 9.26 13.47 -5.55
C ARG A 14 8.53 14.60 -4.84
N SER A 15 8.21 15.65 -5.60
CA SER A 15 7.42 16.78 -5.11
C SER A 15 5.96 16.40 -4.83
N ASN A 16 5.29 17.18 -4.00
CA ASN A 16 3.89 16.94 -3.64
C ASN A 16 2.97 17.02 -4.87
N ASP A 17 3.20 17.97 -5.77
CA ASP A 17 2.44 18.10 -7.04
C ASP A 17 2.57 16.87 -7.93
N GLU A 18 3.76 16.27 -8.00
CA GLU A 18 3.99 15.07 -8.79
C GLU A 18 3.30 13.83 -8.17
N ILE A 19 3.30 13.74 -6.84
CA ILE A 19 2.57 12.70 -6.10
C ILE A 19 1.06 12.79 -6.40
N ILE A 20 0.49 14.00 -6.41
CA ILE A 20 -0.93 14.21 -6.73
C ILE A 20 -1.25 13.81 -8.18
N ARG A 21 -0.38 14.16 -9.14
CA ARG A 21 -0.55 13.73 -10.54
C ARG A 21 -0.46 12.21 -10.71
N LEU A 22 0.43 11.55 -9.95
CA LEU A 22 0.52 10.10 -9.92
C LEU A 22 -0.74 9.46 -9.33
N ALA A 23 -1.32 10.05 -8.27
CA ALA A 23 -2.58 9.58 -7.68
C ALA A 23 -3.77 9.61 -8.66
N GLN A 24 -3.73 10.46 -9.68
CA GLN A 24 -4.77 10.54 -10.72
C GLN A 24 -4.59 9.51 -11.84
N THR A 25 -3.38 8.99 -12.05
CA THR A 25 -3.04 8.20 -13.25
C THR A 25 -2.64 6.76 -12.94
N LYS A 26 -2.33 6.45 -11.67
CA LYS A 26 -1.85 5.14 -11.23
C LYS A 26 -2.77 4.54 -10.18
N ASP A 27 -2.80 3.21 -10.16
CA ASP A 27 -3.45 2.41 -9.12
C ASP A 27 -2.84 2.69 -7.73
N GLU A 28 -3.44 2.13 -6.68
CA GLU A 28 -3.00 2.24 -5.28
C GLU A 28 -1.45 2.17 -5.08
N PHE A 29 -0.88 3.18 -4.43
CA PHE A 29 0.53 3.26 -4.04
C PHE A 29 0.76 3.93 -2.68
N THR A 30 1.90 3.64 -2.06
CA THR A 30 2.25 4.15 -0.72
C THR A 30 3.33 5.23 -0.78
N VAL A 31 3.06 6.39 -0.21
CA VAL A 31 4.00 7.50 -0.01
C VAL A 31 4.57 7.41 1.40
N HIS A 32 5.89 7.42 1.51
CA HIS A 32 6.58 7.49 2.81
C HIS A 32 7.29 8.84 2.90
N VAL A 33 6.98 9.59 3.95
CA VAL A 33 7.67 10.82 4.32
C VAL A 33 8.72 10.45 5.35
N VAL A 34 9.98 10.65 5.01
CA VAL A 34 11.11 10.34 5.88
C VAL A 34 11.90 11.61 6.17
N GLU A 35 12.44 11.71 7.38
CA GLU A 35 13.49 12.67 7.72
C GLU A 35 14.84 11.94 7.72
N VAL A 36 15.91 12.63 7.31
CA VAL A 36 17.27 12.07 7.36
C VAL A 36 17.96 12.56 8.61
N CYS A 37 18.26 11.66 9.54
CA CYS A 37 19.00 12.03 10.73
C CYS A 37 20.47 12.27 10.38
N ARG A 38 21.01 13.44 10.72
CA ARG A 38 22.39 13.82 10.39
C ARG A 38 23.44 13.17 11.28
N THR A 39 23.05 12.59 12.42
CA THR A 39 23.98 11.96 13.36
C THR A 39 24.18 10.49 13.09
N CYS A 40 23.12 9.77 12.71
CA CYS A 40 23.19 8.33 12.40
C CYS A 40 23.02 8.02 10.90
N SER A 41 22.67 9.00 10.06
CA SER A 41 22.44 8.84 8.61
C SER A 41 21.27 7.93 8.24
N TRP A 42 20.44 7.57 9.21
CA TRP A 42 19.23 6.78 8.97
C TRP A 42 18.04 7.65 8.58
N ASN A 43 17.18 7.08 7.73
CA ASN A 43 15.90 7.68 7.36
C ASN A 43 14.85 7.29 8.42
N HIS A 44 14.36 8.24 9.19
CA HIS A 44 13.27 8.02 10.13
C HIS A 44 11.94 8.24 9.45
N LEU A 45 11.05 7.26 9.53
CA LEU A 45 9.72 7.36 8.95
C LEU A 45 8.88 8.32 9.79
N VAL A 46 8.55 9.47 9.21
CA VAL A 46 7.66 10.46 9.82
C VAL A 46 6.22 10.06 9.57
N GLN A 47 5.92 9.61 8.35
CA GLN A 47 4.54 9.39 7.93
C GLN A 47 4.44 8.42 6.76
N SER A 48 3.35 7.67 6.70
CA SER A 48 3.04 6.80 5.58
C SER A 48 1.58 6.98 5.18
N TYR A 49 1.35 7.14 3.88
CA TYR A 49 0.02 7.33 3.30
C TYR A 49 -0.17 6.45 2.09
N VAL A 50 -1.39 5.97 1.90
CA VAL A 50 -1.80 5.26 0.68
C VAL A 50 -2.63 6.22 -0.16
N LEU A 51 -2.25 6.36 -1.44
CA LEU A 51 -2.93 7.18 -2.44
C LEU A 51 -3.26 6.35 -3.67
N GLY A 52 -4.16 6.86 -4.52
CA GLY A 52 -4.64 6.16 -5.70
C GLY A 52 -5.94 5.39 -5.44
N GLU A 53 -6.54 4.87 -6.50
CA GLU A 53 -7.80 4.14 -6.42
C GLU A 53 -7.54 2.68 -6.05
N ALA A 54 -8.12 2.22 -4.95
CA ALA A 54 -8.02 0.84 -4.52
C ALA A 54 -8.73 -0.05 -5.56
N PRO A 55 -8.08 -1.09 -6.12
CA PRO A 55 -8.78 -2.01 -7.00
C PRO A 55 -9.97 -2.59 -6.24
N PRO A 56 -11.13 -2.83 -6.91
CA PRO A 56 -12.31 -3.35 -6.26
C PRO A 56 -11.93 -4.60 -5.50
N ARG A 57 -11.98 -4.52 -4.16
CA ARG A 57 -11.64 -5.65 -3.29
C ARG A 57 -12.57 -6.77 -3.71
N ARG A 58 -12.03 -7.81 -4.37
CA ARG A 58 -12.76 -9.06 -4.55
C ARG A 58 -13.03 -9.57 -3.15
N SER A 59 -14.23 -9.31 -2.64
CA SER A 59 -14.68 -9.78 -1.34
C SER A 59 -14.45 -11.27 -1.35
N ARG A 60 -13.45 -11.73 -0.60
CA ARG A 60 -13.12 -13.14 -0.50
C ARG A 60 -14.27 -13.77 0.24
N SER A 61 -15.30 -14.18 -0.51
CA SER A 61 -16.52 -14.79 -0.02
C SER A 61 -16.13 -15.83 1.00
N THR A 62 -16.41 -15.53 2.26
CA THR A 62 -16.17 -16.39 3.40
C THR A 62 -17.03 -17.61 3.15
N ARG A 63 -16.45 -18.64 2.53
CA ARG A 63 -17.10 -19.92 2.31
C ARG A 63 -17.31 -20.53 3.68
N THR A 64 -18.44 -20.18 4.29
CA THR A 64 -19.00 -20.74 5.51
C THR A 64 -18.99 -22.25 5.33
N ARG A 65 -18.00 -22.92 5.92
CA ARG A 65 -18.01 -24.38 6.03
C ARG A 65 -19.15 -24.71 6.98
N ARG A 66 -20.34 -24.96 6.41
CA ARG A 66 -21.44 -25.65 7.07
C ARG A 66 -20.89 -27.01 7.51
N SER A 67 -20.51 -27.13 8.77
CA SER A 67 -20.17 -28.41 9.36
C SER A 67 -21.48 -29.19 9.51
N ALA A 68 -21.80 -29.99 8.51
CA ALA A 68 -22.91 -30.91 8.55
C ALA A 68 -22.51 -32.13 9.40
N ARG A 69 -23.28 -32.32 10.47
CA ARG A 69 -23.62 -33.54 11.22
C ARG A 69 -23.14 -34.88 10.61
N THR A 70 -22.64 -35.79 11.45
CA THR A 70 -23.20 -37.16 11.67
C THR A 70 -22.51 -37.87 12.85
N ALA A 71 -23.26 -38.80 13.46
CA ALA A 71 -23.07 -39.48 14.73
C ALA A 71 -22.24 -40.79 14.69
N SER A 72 -22.06 -41.36 15.89
CA SER A 72 -21.71 -42.76 16.25
C SER A 72 -20.24 -43.18 16.17
N GLU A 73 -19.64 -43.53 17.31
CA GLU A 73 -19.59 -44.91 17.84
C GLU A 73 -19.36 -44.90 19.36
#